data_AF-A0A522M679-F1
#
_entry.id   AF-A0A522M679-F1
#
_cell.length_a   1.000
_cell.length_b   1.000
_cell.length_c   1.000
_cell.angle_alpha   90.00
_cell.angle_beta   90.00
_cell.angle_gamma   90.00
#
_symmetry.space_group_name_H-M   'P 1'
#
loop_
_entity.id
_entity.type
_entity.pdbx_description
1 polymer ?
#
loop_
_entity_poly.entity_id
_entity_poly.type
_entity_poly.pdbx_seq_one_letter_code
_entity_poly.pdbx_strand_id
1 'polypeptide(L)'
;MLQERIEPAWIDAFETVLRRCALQSGDTVAILCESQSRPVLPELARLAAARLGARSFTLTLPSVFESKGPVTRSTGASNAIQNVVSVIAALASSTLVVDCTVEGLMHAPELPAILRGANGGQPRIVYVSNEHPEALVRLLPDAATEARVKDHVKRLRAARTMRVTSAAGTDLSIALQGAHGNAVVGGNWGSTTRPGTLTHWPGGLALAFPPAGSVNGRLVLAEGDVNLTFKRYIERPITLIIEHDYVTKIEGAGVDAELMRSYIAAWSTDEGDRAAVSGAHSDRNAYAVSHVGYGLNPAARWDSMALYDKRDFNGTELRAFAGNFLYSTGANEVAGRYTQGHFDLPMRHCTIALDGAVVVDQGEVVA
;
A
#
# COMPACT_ATOMS: atom_id res chain seq x y z
N MET A 1 -16.64 19.83 8.11
CA MET A 1 -15.40 19.45 7.43
C MET A 1 -14.42 20.60 7.58
N LEU A 2 -13.22 20.34 8.10
CA LEU A 2 -12.19 21.38 8.24
C LEU A 2 -11.73 21.84 6.86
N GLN A 3 -11.47 23.13 6.69
CA GLN A 3 -10.89 23.63 5.44
C GLN A 3 -9.39 23.43 5.50
N GLU A 4 -8.84 22.67 4.55
CA GLU A 4 -7.40 22.62 4.33
C GLU A 4 -6.88 23.99 3.91
N ARG A 5 -6.07 24.59 4.79
CA ARG A 5 -5.25 25.74 4.47
C ARG A 5 -3.81 25.33 4.70
N ILE A 6 -2.91 25.87 3.89
CA ILE A 6 -1.49 25.56 4.04
C ILE A 6 -1.04 26.05 5.41
N GLU A 7 -0.57 25.13 6.24
CA GLU A 7 -0.01 25.42 7.55
C GLU A 7 1.52 25.31 7.54
N PRO A 8 2.26 26.13 8.32
CA PRO A 8 3.71 26.07 8.38
C PRO A 8 4.25 24.67 8.69
N ALA A 9 3.66 23.99 9.69
CA ALA A 9 4.06 22.65 10.09
C ALA A 9 3.92 21.61 8.96
N TRP A 10 2.97 21.81 8.04
CA TRP A 10 2.76 20.91 6.91
C TRP A 10 3.84 21.11 5.85
N ILE A 11 4.25 22.35 5.60
CA ILE A 11 5.39 22.63 4.71
C ILE A 11 6.68 22.03 5.29
N ASP A 12 6.92 22.21 6.59
CA ASP A 12 8.12 21.70 7.26
C ASP A 12 8.19 20.16 7.24
N ALA A 13 7.03 19.49 7.33
CA ALA A 13 6.92 18.05 7.17
C ALA A 13 7.31 17.60 5.74
N PHE A 14 6.77 18.25 4.71
CA PHE A 14 7.15 17.96 3.32
C PHE A 14 8.64 18.23 3.09
N GLU A 15 9.18 19.34 3.59
CA GLU A 15 10.61 19.64 3.50
C GLU A 15 11.46 18.51 4.11
N THR A 16 11.06 18.02 5.29
CA THR A 16 11.72 16.89 5.96
C THR A 16 11.73 15.64 5.09
N VAL A 17 10.59 15.27 4.48
CA VAL A 17 10.50 14.08 3.61
C VAL A 17 11.35 14.24 2.35
N LEU A 18 11.30 15.41 1.70
CA LEU A 18 12.08 15.68 0.50
C LEU A 18 13.59 15.62 0.79
N ARG A 19 14.05 16.19 1.92
CA ARG A 19 15.45 16.05 2.37
C ARG A 19 15.82 14.59 2.63
N ARG A 20 14.95 13.81 3.26
CA ARG A 20 15.16 12.36 3.46
C ARG A 20 15.17 11.57 2.15
N CYS A 21 14.53 12.09 1.11
CA CYS A 21 14.64 11.55 -0.26
C CYS A 21 15.90 12.03 -1.02
N ALA A 22 16.87 12.57 -0.27
CA ALA A 22 18.13 13.12 -0.75
C ALA A 22 17.99 14.24 -1.79
N LEU A 23 16.89 15.02 -1.75
CA LEU A 23 16.73 16.17 -2.62
C LEU A 23 17.77 17.25 -2.30
N GLN A 24 18.44 17.75 -3.33
CA GLN A 24 19.44 18.81 -3.26
C GLN A 24 18.96 20.10 -3.94
N SER A 25 19.60 21.22 -3.63
CA SER A 25 19.39 22.46 -4.39
C SER A 25 19.81 22.28 -5.85
N GLY A 26 19.02 22.81 -6.78
CA GLY A 26 19.22 22.69 -8.22
C GLY A 26 18.65 21.42 -8.85
N ASP A 27 18.27 20.40 -8.05
CA ASP A 27 17.60 19.20 -8.54
C ASP A 27 16.29 19.53 -9.24
N THR A 28 15.92 18.70 -10.23
CA THR A 28 14.64 18.82 -10.92
C THR A 28 13.60 17.92 -10.24
N VAL A 29 12.46 18.51 -9.83
CA VAL A 29 11.37 17.80 -9.16
C VAL A 29 10.12 17.81 -10.02
N ALA A 30 9.61 16.62 -10.38
CA ALA A 30 8.28 16.50 -10.96
C ALA A 30 7.26 16.27 -9.86
N ILE A 31 6.20 17.07 -9.82
CA ILE A 31 5.05 16.85 -8.94
C ILE A 31 3.93 16.29 -9.81
N LEU A 32 3.64 15.01 -9.66
CA LEU A 32 2.59 14.33 -10.42
C LEU A 32 1.29 14.34 -9.63
N CYS A 33 0.21 14.78 -10.27
CA CYS A 33 -1.13 14.71 -9.69
C CYS A 33 -2.19 14.45 -10.76
N GLU A 34 -3.41 14.21 -10.31
CA GLU A 34 -4.59 14.06 -11.15
C GLU A 34 -5.72 15.00 -10.70
N SER A 35 -6.77 15.15 -11.50
CA SER A 35 -7.85 16.10 -11.24
C SER A 35 -8.64 15.82 -9.95
N GLN A 36 -8.54 14.62 -9.37
CA GLN A 36 -9.09 14.26 -8.06
C GLN A 36 -8.07 14.19 -6.92
N SER A 37 -6.78 14.48 -7.18
CA SER A 37 -5.78 14.61 -6.12
C SER A 37 -6.22 15.64 -5.07
N ARG A 38 -5.93 15.39 -3.79
CA ARG A 38 -6.15 16.38 -2.73
C ARG A 38 -5.33 17.64 -3.03
N PRO A 39 -5.95 18.80 -3.31
CA PRO A 39 -5.25 19.96 -3.85
C PRO A 39 -4.12 20.50 -2.96
N VAL A 40 -4.22 20.34 -1.64
CA VAL A 40 -3.19 20.84 -0.71
C VAL A 40 -1.87 20.08 -0.84
N LEU A 41 -1.87 18.79 -1.21
CA LEU A 41 -0.66 17.96 -1.27
C LEU A 41 0.35 18.41 -2.35
N PRO A 42 -0.04 18.58 -3.64
CA PRO A 42 0.90 19.07 -4.65
C PRO A 42 1.38 20.49 -4.37
N GLU A 43 0.57 21.32 -3.71
CA GLU A 43 0.96 22.68 -3.34
C GLU A 43 1.99 22.69 -2.19
N LEU A 44 1.81 21.84 -1.17
CA LEU A 44 2.80 21.63 -0.12
C LEU A 44 4.13 21.09 -0.69
N ALA A 45 4.06 20.13 -1.62
CA ALA A 45 5.23 19.61 -2.32
C ALA A 45 5.98 20.70 -3.10
N ARG A 46 5.26 21.56 -3.81
CA ARG A 46 5.81 22.69 -4.58
C ARG A 46 6.50 23.70 -3.68
N LEU A 47 5.85 24.10 -2.59
CA LEU A 47 6.41 25.06 -1.63
C LEU A 47 7.65 24.50 -0.92
N ALA A 48 7.61 23.23 -0.50
CA ALA A 48 8.75 22.58 0.13
C ALA A 48 9.94 22.42 -0.84
N ALA A 49 9.70 22.00 -2.08
CA ALA A 49 10.75 21.91 -3.10
C ALA A 49 11.38 23.28 -3.40
N ALA A 50 10.57 24.35 -3.46
CA ALA A 50 11.07 25.72 -3.64
C ALA A 50 11.93 26.19 -2.46
N ARG A 51 11.53 25.90 -1.21
CA ARG A 51 12.34 26.20 0.00
C ARG A 51 13.68 25.47 0.00
N LEU A 52 13.74 24.28 -0.60
CA LEU A 52 14.96 23.50 -0.78
C LEU A 52 15.83 23.97 -1.96
N GLY A 53 15.38 24.98 -2.71
CA GLY A 53 16.09 25.50 -3.88
C GLY A 53 16.08 24.54 -5.07
N ALA A 54 15.13 23.61 -5.12
CA ALA A 54 14.93 22.72 -6.26
C ALA A 54 14.11 23.40 -7.37
N ARG A 55 14.27 22.93 -8.61
CA ARG A 55 13.51 23.36 -9.78
C ARG A 55 12.33 22.41 -9.97
N SER A 56 11.15 22.81 -9.48
CA SER A 56 9.95 21.97 -9.57
C SER A 56 9.05 22.34 -10.74
N PHE A 57 8.37 21.36 -11.31
CA PHE A 57 7.23 21.54 -12.21
C PHE A 57 6.10 20.57 -11.84
N THR A 58 4.86 20.92 -12.20
CA THR A 58 3.68 20.11 -11.88
C THR A 58 3.06 19.54 -13.15
N LEU A 59 2.73 18.25 -13.13
CA LEU A 59 1.96 17.57 -14.15
C LEU A 59 0.60 17.19 -13.56
N THR A 60 -0.48 17.72 -14.12
CA THR A 60 -1.84 17.39 -13.71
C THR A 60 -2.57 16.71 -14.86
N LEU A 61 -3.00 15.47 -14.62
CA LEU A 61 -3.73 14.66 -15.60
C LEU A 61 -5.20 14.51 -15.19
N PRO A 62 -6.14 14.26 -16.12
CA PRO A 62 -7.50 13.90 -15.74
C PRO A 62 -7.52 12.57 -14.97
N SER A 63 -8.26 12.52 -13.87
CA SER A 63 -8.56 11.24 -13.21
C SER A 63 -9.38 10.34 -14.13
N VAL A 64 -9.05 9.06 -14.11
CA VAL A 64 -9.76 8.03 -14.88
C VAL A 64 -10.82 7.39 -13.98
N PHE A 65 -12.05 7.28 -14.49
CA PHE A 65 -13.16 6.67 -13.78
C PHE A 65 -13.61 5.41 -14.52
N GLU A 66 -13.67 4.29 -13.82
CA GLU A 66 -14.32 3.08 -14.29
C GLU A 66 -15.83 3.20 -14.05
N SER A 67 -16.64 2.88 -15.05
CA SER A 67 -18.11 2.99 -14.98
C SER A 67 -18.82 1.64 -14.85
N LYS A 68 -18.12 0.53 -15.11
CA LYS A 68 -18.68 -0.82 -15.15
C LYS A 68 -18.41 -1.63 -13.88
N GLY A 69 -17.30 -1.37 -13.21
CA GLY A 69 -16.88 -2.07 -12.00
C GLY A 69 -17.14 -1.30 -10.70
N PRO A 70 -16.92 -1.94 -9.54
CA PRO A 70 -16.90 -1.24 -8.27
C PRO A 70 -15.84 -0.14 -8.25
N VAL A 71 -16.06 0.89 -7.44
CA VAL A 71 -15.12 1.99 -7.30
C VAL A 71 -13.93 1.53 -6.45
N THR A 72 -12.74 1.50 -7.04
CA THR A 72 -11.49 1.27 -6.30
C THR A 72 -11.08 2.54 -5.55
N ARG A 73 -10.87 2.41 -4.24
CA ARG A 73 -10.30 3.44 -3.36
C ARG A 73 -9.35 2.78 -2.37
N SER A 74 -8.20 3.40 -2.11
CA SER A 74 -7.14 2.90 -1.22
C SER A 74 -6.35 1.69 -1.73
N THR A 75 -6.99 0.79 -2.48
CA THR A 75 -6.46 -0.52 -2.84
C THR A 75 -6.00 -0.59 -4.30
N GLY A 76 -5.93 0.55 -5.00
CA GLY A 76 -5.62 0.60 -6.42
C GLY A 76 -4.21 1.10 -6.75
N ALA A 77 -4.02 1.41 -8.03
CA ALA A 77 -2.90 2.15 -8.57
C ALA A 77 -3.43 3.31 -9.42
N SER A 78 -2.64 4.37 -9.58
CA SER A 78 -2.99 5.47 -10.47
C SER A 78 -2.99 5.00 -11.92
N ASN A 79 -4.10 5.24 -12.60
CA ASN A 79 -4.26 4.99 -14.03
C ASN A 79 -4.19 6.29 -14.85
N ALA A 80 -3.82 7.42 -14.25
CA ALA A 80 -3.93 8.73 -14.89
C ALA A 80 -2.95 8.93 -16.05
N ILE A 81 -1.80 8.23 -16.06
CA ILE A 81 -0.75 8.41 -17.08
C ILE A 81 -1.17 7.90 -18.45
N GLN A 82 -1.96 6.81 -18.51
CA GLN A 82 -2.51 6.25 -19.75
C GLN A 82 -1.43 6.05 -20.85
N ASN A 83 -0.23 5.62 -20.45
CA ASN A 83 0.94 5.45 -21.33
C ASN A 83 1.35 6.69 -22.15
N VAL A 84 0.98 7.91 -21.73
CA VAL A 84 1.38 9.14 -22.43
C VAL A 84 2.89 9.29 -22.39
N VAL A 85 3.54 9.05 -23.53
CA VAL A 85 5.02 8.98 -23.66
C VAL A 85 5.72 10.24 -23.15
N SER A 86 5.16 11.42 -23.39
CA SER A 86 5.72 12.69 -22.93
C SER A 86 5.68 12.85 -21.41
N VAL A 87 4.62 12.35 -20.76
CA VAL A 87 4.52 12.32 -19.29
C VAL A 87 5.58 11.37 -18.72
N ILE A 88 5.66 10.14 -19.24
CA ILE A 88 6.65 9.14 -18.81
C ILE A 88 8.06 9.71 -18.95
N ALA A 89 8.39 10.34 -20.10
CA ALA A 89 9.69 10.93 -20.34
C ALA A 89 10.01 12.08 -19.36
N ALA A 90 9.04 12.94 -19.04
CA ALA A 90 9.22 14.02 -18.07
C ALA A 90 9.49 13.47 -16.65
N LEU A 91 8.75 12.43 -16.24
CA LEU A 91 8.96 11.77 -14.95
C LEU A 91 10.31 11.05 -14.90
N ALA A 92 10.65 10.30 -15.95
CA ALA A 92 11.89 9.52 -16.05
C ALA A 92 13.16 10.40 -16.09
N SER A 93 13.06 11.64 -16.55
CA SER A 93 14.17 12.59 -16.63
C SER A 93 14.33 13.48 -15.39
N SER A 94 13.45 13.34 -14.39
CA SER A 94 13.50 14.12 -13.15
C SER A 94 14.46 13.50 -12.13
N THR A 95 14.97 14.30 -11.19
CA THR A 95 15.76 13.79 -10.07
C THR A 95 14.87 13.09 -9.03
N LEU A 96 13.73 13.71 -8.73
CA LEU A 96 12.73 13.20 -7.80
C LEU A 96 11.34 13.42 -8.39
N VAL A 97 10.49 12.39 -8.30
CA VAL A 97 9.06 12.49 -8.54
C VAL A 97 8.37 12.49 -7.17
N VAL A 98 7.62 13.56 -6.88
CA VAL A 98 6.65 13.59 -5.78
C VAL A 98 5.31 13.21 -6.38
N ASP A 99 4.91 11.98 -6.12
CA ASP A 99 3.65 11.43 -6.61
C ASP A 99 2.54 11.78 -5.62
N CYS A 100 1.60 12.61 -6.05
CA CYS A 100 0.41 13.03 -5.32
C CYS A 100 -0.86 12.54 -6.02
N THR A 101 -0.78 11.51 -6.87
CA THR A 101 -1.98 10.85 -7.42
C THR A 101 -2.82 10.21 -6.32
N VAL A 102 -4.10 9.92 -6.59
CA VAL A 102 -5.05 9.46 -5.57
C VAL A 102 -4.66 8.11 -4.98
N GLU A 103 -4.16 7.20 -5.81
CA GLU A 103 -3.81 5.82 -5.43
C GLU A 103 -2.30 5.53 -5.50
N GLY A 104 -1.50 6.46 -6.01
CA GLY A 104 -0.05 6.30 -6.17
C GLY A 104 0.35 5.47 -7.39
N LEU A 105 1.61 5.57 -7.82
CA LEU A 105 2.18 4.84 -8.97
C LEU A 105 2.60 3.41 -8.64
N MET A 106 2.45 2.96 -7.39
CA MET A 106 2.73 1.57 -7.04
C MET A 106 1.82 0.65 -7.87
N HIS A 107 2.39 -0.32 -8.58
CA HIS A 107 1.70 -1.19 -9.55
C HIS A 107 1.17 -0.51 -10.83
N ALA A 108 1.42 0.79 -11.04
CA ALA A 108 1.09 1.43 -12.31
C ALA A 108 1.96 0.81 -13.45
N PRO A 109 1.37 0.51 -14.63
CA PRO A 109 2.09 -0.16 -15.71
C PRO A 109 3.27 0.67 -16.25
N GLU A 110 3.23 1.99 -16.09
CA GLU A 110 4.30 2.90 -16.52
C GLU A 110 5.46 2.99 -15.53
N LEU A 111 5.28 2.54 -14.27
CA LEU A 111 6.28 2.68 -13.20
C LEU A 111 7.65 2.10 -13.61
N PRO A 112 7.75 0.90 -14.21
CA PRO A 112 9.05 0.38 -14.66
C PRO A 112 9.72 1.28 -15.70
N ALA A 113 8.97 1.92 -16.60
CA ALA A 113 9.53 2.84 -17.59
C ALA A 113 10.05 4.12 -16.93
N ILE A 114 9.34 4.64 -15.94
CA ILE A 114 9.75 5.82 -15.18
C ILE A 114 11.04 5.52 -14.39
N LEU A 115 11.07 4.41 -13.64
CA LEU A 115 12.22 4.05 -12.79
C LEU A 115 13.46 3.60 -13.58
N ARG A 116 13.30 3.11 -14.81
CA ARG A 116 14.43 2.90 -15.74
C ARG A 116 15.17 4.21 -16.02
N GLY A 117 14.47 5.34 -15.92
CA GLY A 117 15.05 6.66 -16.06
C GLY A 117 15.33 7.06 -17.50
N ALA A 118 15.94 8.24 -17.66
CA ALA A 118 16.31 8.83 -18.94
C ALA A 118 17.65 9.55 -18.82
N ASN A 119 18.37 9.70 -19.94
CA ASN A 119 19.62 10.48 -20.02
C ASN A 119 20.70 10.04 -19.00
N GLY A 120 20.75 8.74 -18.67
CA GLY A 120 21.72 8.18 -17.72
C GLY A 120 21.40 8.45 -16.24
N GLY A 121 20.28 9.11 -15.92
CA GLY A 121 19.76 9.29 -14.57
C GLY A 121 18.53 8.43 -14.31
N GLN A 122 18.30 8.05 -13.04
CA GLN A 122 17.08 7.37 -12.61
C GLN A 122 16.38 8.20 -11.53
N PRO A 123 15.08 8.47 -11.66
CA PRO A 123 14.35 9.19 -10.64
C PRO A 123 14.24 8.36 -9.37
N ARG A 124 14.10 9.06 -8.26
CA ARG A 124 13.48 8.53 -7.05
C ARG A 124 12.00 8.89 -7.08
N ILE A 125 11.13 8.05 -6.54
CA ILE A 125 9.71 8.35 -6.41
C ILE A 125 9.30 8.26 -4.95
N VAL A 126 8.69 9.33 -4.44
CA VAL A 126 7.98 9.32 -3.16
C VAL A 126 6.50 9.54 -3.43
N TYR A 127 5.70 8.49 -3.21
CA TYR A 127 4.25 8.59 -3.19
C TYR A 127 3.82 9.23 -1.87
N VAL A 128 3.29 10.43 -1.93
CA VAL A 128 2.60 11.07 -0.80
C VAL A 128 1.19 10.53 -0.78
N SER A 129 0.93 9.63 0.16
CA SER A 129 -0.39 9.03 0.32
C SER A 129 -1.45 10.11 0.43
N ASN A 130 -2.62 9.87 -0.19
CA ASN A 130 -3.75 10.80 -0.20
C ASN A 130 -4.48 10.88 1.17
N GLU A 131 -3.71 10.99 2.24
CA GLU A 131 -4.14 11.23 3.63
C GLU A 131 -4.30 12.73 3.89
N HIS A 132 -5.05 13.08 4.93
CA HIS A 132 -5.05 14.44 5.45
C HIS A 132 -3.63 14.85 5.92
N PRO A 133 -3.18 16.10 5.67
CA PRO A 133 -1.84 16.56 6.07
C PRO A 133 -1.50 16.38 7.55
N GLU A 134 -2.48 16.49 8.44
CA GLU A 134 -2.28 16.23 9.89
C GLU A 134 -1.79 14.80 10.16
N ALA A 135 -2.32 13.81 9.44
CA ALA A 135 -1.86 12.44 9.54
C ALA A 135 -0.42 12.32 8.99
N LEU A 136 -0.14 12.93 7.84
CA LEU A 136 1.18 12.91 7.22
C LEU A 136 2.27 13.50 8.15
N VAL A 137 1.99 14.64 8.77
CA VAL A 137 2.90 15.32 9.71
C VAL A 137 3.25 14.44 10.91
N ARG A 138 2.26 13.74 11.48
CA ARG A 138 2.50 12.81 12.59
C ARG A 138 3.31 11.59 12.17
N LEU A 139 3.22 11.20 10.90
CA LEU A 139 3.81 9.98 10.36
C LEU A 139 5.07 10.26 9.54
N LEU A 140 5.85 11.26 9.96
CA LEU A 140 7.12 11.57 9.33
C LEU A 140 8.06 10.35 9.36
N PRO A 141 8.79 10.08 8.26
CA PRO A 141 9.81 9.05 8.25
C PRO A 141 10.89 9.36 9.29
N ASP A 142 11.38 8.33 9.97
CA ASP A 142 12.44 8.45 10.96
C ASP A 142 13.45 7.29 10.86
N ALA A 143 14.64 7.49 11.43
CA ALA A 143 15.74 6.53 11.32
C ALA A 143 15.49 5.24 12.11
N ALA A 144 14.73 5.29 13.21
CA ALA A 144 14.43 4.12 14.03
C ALA A 144 13.42 3.21 13.31
N THR A 145 12.38 3.79 12.71
CA THR A 145 11.41 3.06 11.87
C THR A 145 12.10 2.47 10.64
N GLU A 146 12.99 3.22 9.97
CA GLU A 146 13.79 2.68 8.85
C GLU A 146 14.65 1.48 9.27
N ALA A 147 15.37 1.58 10.39
CA ALA A 147 16.20 0.49 10.90
C ALA A 147 15.37 -0.75 11.24
N ARG A 148 14.22 -0.55 11.91
CA ARG A 148 13.28 -1.63 12.26
C ARG A 148 12.75 -2.33 11.01
N VAL A 149 12.22 -1.58 10.04
CA VAL A 149 11.71 -2.15 8.78
C VAL A 149 12.80 -2.94 8.05
N LYS A 150 14.02 -2.40 7.96
CA LYS A 150 15.14 -3.10 7.32
C LYS A 150 15.48 -4.41 8.02
N ASP A 151 15.43 -4.45 9.35
CA ASP A 151 15.66 -5.69 10.11
C ASP A 151 14.56 -6.73 9.85
N HIS A 152 13.30 -6.35 9.95
CA HIS A 152 12.18 -7.26 9.69
C HIS A 152 12.12 -7.74 8.24
N VAL A 153 12.49 -6.91 7.26
CA VAL A 153 12.65 -7.33 5.86
C VAL A 153 13.71 -8.43 5.72
N LYS A 154 14.84 -8.34 6.45
CA LYS A 154 15.86 -9.39 6.45
C LYS A 154 15.32 -10.68 7.06
N ARG A 155 14.59 -10.60 8.17
CA ARG A 155 13.94 -11.75 8.82
C ARG A 155 12.94 -12.44 7.91
N LEU A 156 12.01 -11.68 7.31
CA LEU A 156 11.03 -12.18 6.35
C LEU A 156 11.71 -12.86 5.16
N ARG A 157 12.78 -12.25 4.62
CA ARG A 157 13.52 -12.82 3.49
C ARG A 157 14.26 -14.11 3.85
N ALA A 158 14.73 -14.24 5.08
CA ALA A 158 15.41 -15.45 5.55
C ALA A 158 14.43 -16.60 5.90
N ALA A 159 13.20 -16.25 6.27
CA ALA A 159 12.21 -17.19 6.74
C ALA A 159 11.69 -18.11 5.64
N ARG A 160 11.46 -19.39 5.97
CA ARG A 160 10.82 -20.37 5.08
C ARG A 160 9.30 -20.39 5.25
N THR A 161 8.84 -20.14 6.47
CA THR A 161 7.43 -20.22 6.85
C THR A 161 7.02 -19.04 7.73
N MET A 162 5.77 -18.62 7.58
CA MET A 162 5.10 -17.69 8.49
C MET A 162 3.84 -18.37 9.04
N ARG A 163 3.66 -18.32 10.36
CA ARG A 163 2.42 -18.72 11.04
C ARG A 163 1.78 -17.47 11.64
N VAL A 164 0.46 -17.33 11.45
CA VAL A 164 -0.31 -16.24 12.04
C VAL A 164 -1.45 -16.83 12.84
N THR A 165 -1.58 -16.44 14.11
CA THR A 165 -2.65 -16.90 15.00
C THR A 165 -3.29 -15.75 15.77
N SER A 166 -4.55 -15.91 16.22
CA SER A 166 -5.19 -14.95 17.13
C SER A 166 -6.17 -15.65 18.07
N ALA A 167 -6.54 -14.99 19.17
CA ALA A 167 -7.58 -15.49 20.09
C ALA A 167 -8.98 -15.55 19.44
N ALA A 168 -9.25 -14.73 18.42
CA ALA A 168 -10.45 -14.81 17.59
C ALA A 168 -10.47 -16.08 16.70
N GLY A 169 -9.32 -16.76 16.63
CA GLY A 169 -9.12 -18.05 16.01
C GLY A 169 -8.68 -17.96 14.54
N THR A 170 -8.01 -16.87 14.16
CA THR A 170 -7.11 -16.89 13.00
C THR A 170 -6.08 -17.99 13.25
N ASP A 171 -5.81 -18.78 12.21
CA ASP A 171 -4.77 -19.77 12.15
C ASP A 171 -4.35 -20.00 10.69
N LEU A 172 -3.34 -19.26 10.23
CA LEU A 172 -2.82 -19.31 8.87
C LEU A 172 -1.41 -19.89 8.83
N SER A 173 -1.19 -20.78 7.87
CA SER A 173 0.12 -21.28 7.48
C SER A 173 0.50 -20.72 6.11
N ILE A 174 1.67 -20.08 6.03
CA ILE A 174 2.17 -19.43 4.82
C ILE A 174 3.57 -19.97 4.51
N ALA A 175 3.75 -20.56 3.34
CA ALA A 175 5.06 -20.89 2.80
C ALA A 175 5.68 -19.64 2.15
N LEU A 176 6.82 -19.19 2.68
CA LEU A 176 7.60 -18.08 2.11
C LEU A 176 8.70 -18.57 1.18
N GLN A 177 9.19 -19.79 1.38
CA GLN A 177 10.16 -20.46 0.51
C GLN A 177 9.82 -21.93 0.42
N GLY A 178 10.06 -22.56 -0.72
CA GLY A 178 9.88 -24.01 -0.86
C GLY A 178 9.76 -24.48 -2.30
N ALA A 179 9.12 -25.63 -2.47
CA ALA A 179 9.00 -26.33 -3.75
C ALA A 179 8.29 -25.51 -4.86
N HIS A 180 7.44 -24.56 -4.47
CA HIS A 180 6.67 -23.72 -5.39
C HIS A 180 7.32 -22.37 -5.69
N GLY A 181 8.53 -22.13 -5.17
CA GLY A 181 9.29 -20.88 -5.37
C GLY A 181 9.55 -20.14 -4.06
N ASN A 182 9.99 -18.90 -4.20
CA ASN A 182 10.33 -18.02 -3.08
C ASN A 182 9.48 -16.74 -3.15
N ALA A 183 9.01 -16.29 -1.99
CA ALA A 183 8.31 -15.05 -1.85
C ALA A 183 9.21 -13.86 -2.19
N VAL A 184 8.65 -12.84 -2.84
CA VAL A 184 9.30 -11.55 -2.96
C VAL A 184 9.01 -10.75 -1.69
N VAL A 185 10.06 -10.27 -1.02
CA VAL A 185 9.95 -9.55 0.24
C VAL A 185 10.38 -8.09 0.05
N GLY A 186 9.50 -7.18 0.43
CA GLY A 186 9.68 -5.74 0.38
C GLY A 186 9.44 -5.08 1.74
N GLY A 187 9.90 -3.84 1.85
CA GLY A 187 9.56 -3.00 3.00
C GLY A 187 9.54 -1.54 2.61
N ASN A 188 8.82 -0.76 3.40
CA ASN A 188 8.65 0.67 3.19
C ASN A 188 8.82 1.40 4.51
N TRP A 189 9.61 2.47 4.53
CA TRP A 189 9.85 3.31 5.71
C TRP A 189 9.66 4.81 5.43
N GLY A 190 8.94 5.18 4.37
CA GLY A 190 8.49 6.55 4.15
C GLY A 190 9.43 7.46 3.34
N SER A 191 10.62 7.00 2.98
CA SER A 191 11.59 7.78 2.20
C SER A 191 12.54 6.88 1.41
N THR A 192 13.18 7.42 0.38
CA THR A 192 14.17 6.69 -0.40
C THR A 192 15.28 7.58 -0.94
N THR A 193 16.53 7.10 -0.87
CA THR A 193 17.72 7.81 -1.35
C THR A 193 18.37 7.13 -2.56
N ARG A 194 17.98 5.89 -2.88
CA ARG A 194 18.58 5.11 -3.96
C ARG A 194 17.91 5.44 -5.31
N PRO A 195 18.66 5.81 -6.36
CA PRO A 195 18.09 6.00 -7.71
C PRO A 195 17.31 4.77 -8.20
N GLY A 196 16.24 5.00 -8.97
CA GLY A 196 15.41 3.94 -9.55
C GLY A 196 14.57 3.19 -8.52
N THR A 197 14.19 3.85 -7.42
CA THR A 197 13.34 3.24 -6.38
C THR A 197 12.11 4.09 -6.07
N LEU A 198 11.08 3.42 -5.56
CA LEU A 198 9.82 4.02 -5.11
C LEU A 198 9.62 3.74 -3.63
N THR A 199 9.02 4.70 -2.93
CA THR A 199 8.53 4.57 -1.56
C THR A 199 7.18 5.29 -1.42
N HIS A 200 6.53 5.17 -0.26
CA HIS A 200 5.31 5.89 0.05
C HIS A 200 5.37 6.45 1.48
N TRP A 201 4.89 7.68 1.67
CA TRP A 201 4.73 8.33 2.96
C TRP A 201 3.24 8.43 3.28
N PRO A 202 2.76 7.88 4.41
CA PRO A 202 3.50 7.27 5.52
C PRO A 202 4.05 5.88 5.23
N GLY A 203 5.16 5.51 5.86
CA GLY A 203 5.76 4.17 5.76
C GLY A 203 5.70 3.39 7.08
N GLY A 204 6.47 2.30 7.14
CA GLY A 204 6.61 1.41 8.30
C GLY A 204 5.95 0.06 8.08
N LEU A 205 6.34 -0.63 7.01
CA LEU A 205 5.77 -1.91 6.57
C LEU A 205 6.87 -2.91 6.22
N ALA A 206 6.65 -4.18 6.53
CA ALA A 206 7.42 -5.28 5.99
C ALA A 206 6.44 -6.33 5.42
N LEU A 207 6.53 -6.60 4.11
CA LEU A 207 5.57 -7.39 3.36
C LEU A 207 6.27 -8.50 2.57
N ALA A 208 5.58 -9.61 2.39
CA ALA A 208 5.93 -10.71 1.52
C ALA A 208 4.81 -10.97 0.52
N PHE A 209 5.18 -11.29 -0.71
CA PHE A 209 4.31 -11.76 -1.78
C PHE A 209 4.61 -13.25 -1.99
N PRO A 210 3.83 -14.16 -1.39
CA PRO A 210 4.08 -15.60 -1.48
C PRO A 210 3.92 -16.11 -2.92
N PRO A 211 4.64 -17.18 -3.31
CA PRO A 211 4.39 -17.86 -4.57
C PRO A 211 3.02 -18.58 -4.56
N ALA A 212 2.55 -19.03 -5.72
CA ALA A 212 1.26 -19.70 -5.83
C ALA A 212 1.15 -20.97 -4.95
N GLY A 213 0.00 -21.18 -4.34
CA GLY A 213 -0.34 -22.35 -3.52
C GLY A 213 0.25 -22.35 -2.11
N SER A 214 0.67 -21.18 -1.60
CA SER A 214 1.46 -21.06 -0.38
C SER A 214 0.67 -20.82 0.91
N VAL A 215 -0.57 -20.33 0.81
CA VAL A 215 -1.35 -19.88 1.98
C VAL A 215 -2.55 -20.78 2.22
N ASN A 216 -2.68 -21.29 3.45
CA ASN A 216 -3.77 -22.16 3.87
C ASN A 216 -4.20 -21.86 5.30
N GLY A 217 -5.49 -22.05 5.59
CA GLY A 217 -6.03 -22.04 6.94
C GLY A 217 -7.26 -21.16 7.10
N ARG A 218 -7.43 -20.62 8.31
CA ARG A 218 -8.57 -19.80 8.68
C ARG A 218 -8.11 -18.39 9.04
N LEU A 219 -8.69 -17.37 8.44
CA LEU A 219 -8.48 -15.97 8.82
C LEU A 219 -9.76 -15.42 9.46
N VAL A 220 -9.66 -14.80 10.63
CA VAL A 220 -10.82 -14.19 11.30
C VAL A 220 -10.59 -12.71 11.46
N LEU A 221 -11.30 -11.92 10.66
CA LEU A 221 -11.43 -10.48 10.89
C LEU A 221 -12.33 -10.29 12.11
N ALA A 222 -11.72 -9.94 13.24
CA ALA A 222 -12.39 -9.76 14.52
C ALA A 222 -12.99 -8.34 14.65
N GLU A 223 -13.79 -8.13 15.69
CA GLU A 223 -14.30 -6.80 16.00
C GLU A 223 -13.15 -5.81 16.23
N GLY A 224 -13.22 -4.65 15.57
CA GLY A 224 -12.17 -3.63 15.57
C GLY A 224 -11.04 -3.86 14.56
N ASP A 225 -10.99 -4.98 13.86
CA ASP A 225 -10.14 -5.11 12.67
C ASP A 225 -10.64 -4.18 11.55
N VAL A 226 -9.86 -4.01 10.50
CA VAL A 226 -10.10 -2.97 9.49
C VAL A 226 -10.31 -3.61 8.13
N ASN A 227 -11.33 -3.12 7.42
CA ASN A 227 -11.46 -3.34 5.98
C ASN A 227 -11.24 -2.02 5.25
N LEU A 228 -10.08 -1.86 4.61
CA LEU A 228 -9.67 -0.61 3.97
C LEU A 228 -10.40 -0.32 2.67
N THR A 229 -10.88 -1.35 1.96
CA THR A 229 -11.72 -1.18 0.77
C THR A 229 -12.98 -0.40 1.10
N PHE A 230 -13.59 -0.69 2.26
CA PHE A 230 -14.77 0.04 2.72
C PHE A 230 -14.45 1.22 3.65
N LYS A 231 -13.20 1.32 4.11
CA LYS A 231 -12.74 2.24 5.18
C LYS A 231 -13.65 2.13 6.40
N ARG A 232 -13.76 0.91 6.93
CA ARG A 232 -14.61 0.57 8.08
C ARG A 232 -13.85 -0.28 9.09
N TYR A 233 -14.13 -0.05 10.36
CA TYR A 233 -13.87 -1.06 11.39
C TYR A 233 -14.92 -2.15 11.29
N ILE A 234 -14.48 -3.39 11.49
CA ILE A 234 -15.35 -4.55 11.55
C ILE A 234 -16.14 -4.50 12.86
N GLU A 235 -17.46 -4.57 12.77
CA GLU A 235 -18.36 -4.60 13.93
C GLU A 235 -18.90 -6.01 14.17
N ARG A 236 -18.93 -6.86 13.14
CA ARG A 236 -19.34 -8.27 13.23
C ARG A 236 -18.28 -9.15 12.56
N PRO A 237 -17.72 -10.15 13.26
CA PRO A 237 -16.60 -10.92 12.73
C PRO A 237 -16.88 -11.58 11.38
N ILE A 238 -15.85 -11.62 10.53
CA ILE A 238 -15.85 -12.33 9.25
C ILE A 238 -14.80 -13.44 9.31
N THR A 239 -15.17 -14.66 8.94
CA THR A 239 -14.22 -15.78 8.82
C THR A 239 -13.98 -16.10 7.35
N LEU A 240 -12.72 -16.14 6.93
CA LEU A 240 -12.29 -16.58 5.62
C LEU A 240 -11.66 -17.97 5.75
N ILE A 241 -12.10 -18.91 4.92
CA ILE A 241 -11.43 -20.20 4.74
C ILE A 241 -10.55 -20.10 3.50
N ILE A 242 -9.26 -20.38 3.65
CA ILE A 242 -8.25 -20.21 2.62
C ILE A 242 -7.63 -21.56 2.30
N GLU A 243 -7.69 -21.94 1.02
CA GLU A 243 -7.12 -23.18 0.51
C GLU A 243 -6.28 -22.86 -0.73
N HIS A 244 -4.99 -23.20 -0.70
CA HIS A 244 -4.04 -22.96 -1.79
C HIS A 244 -4.09 -21.52 -2.32
N ASP A 245 -4.08 -20.55 -1.41
CA ASP A 245 -4.23 -19.11 -1.59
C ASP A 245 -5.65 -18.58 -1.83
N TYR A 246 -6.63 -19.41 -2.15
CA TYR A 246 -7.95 -18.91 -2.51
C TYR A 246 -8.87 -18.90 -1.31
N VAL A 247 -9.52 -17.76 -1.08
CA VAL A 247 -10.68 -17.70 -0.19
C VAL A 247 -11.80 -18.56 -0.80
N THR A 248 -12.09 -19.70 -0.19
CA THR A 248 -13.13 -20.64 -0.62
C THR A 248 -14.46 -20.39 0.06
N LYS A 249 -14.44 -19.79 1.26
CA LYS A 249 -15.64 -19.40 2.01
C LYS A 249 -15.44 -18.07 2.71
N ILE A 250 -16.50 -17.26 2.72
CA ILE A 250 -16.61 -16.01 3.48
C ILE A 250 -17.83 -16.17 4.41
N GLU A 251 -17.56 -16.48 5.66
CA GLU A 251 -18.56 -16.77 6.68
C GLU A 251 -18.79 -15.55 7.58
N GLY A 252 -20.02 -15.41 8.08
CA GLY A 252 -20.46 -14.29 8.89
C GLY A 252 -21.87 -13.86 8.49
N ALA A 253 -22.70 -13.56 9.50
CA ALA A 253 -24.11 -13.20 9.34
C ALA A 253 -24.37 -11.68 9.38
N GLY A 254 -23.33 -10.86 9.55
CA GLY A 254 -23.44 -9.40 9.61
C GLY A 254 -23.19 -8.71 8.28
N VAL A 255 -23.53 -7.42 8.22
CA VAL A 255 -23.34 -6.56 7.03
C VAL A 255 -21.88 -6.54 6.57
N ASP A 256 -20.90 -6.62 7.48
CA ASP A 256 -19.48 -6.65 7.12
C ASP A 256 -19.15 -7.85 6.20
N ALA A 257 -19.69 -9.04 6.50
CA ALA A 257 -19.50 -10.24 5.69
C ALA A 257 -20.28 -10.17 4.36
N GLU A 258 -21.50 -9.60 4.38
CA GLU A 258 -22.31 -9.39 3.17
C GLU A 258 -21.65 -8.42 2.19
N LEU A 259 -21.13 -7.29 2.68
CA LEU A 259 -20.38 -6.32 1.89
C LEU A 259 -19.14 -6.96 1.26
N MET A 260 -18.38 -7.74 2.05
CA MET A 260 -17.21 -8.43 1.53
C MET A 260 -17.59 -9.43 0.41
N ARG A 261 -18.61 -10.28 0.64
CA ARG A 261 -19.13 -11.23 -0.36
C ARG A 261 -19.61 -10.53 -1.64
N SER A 262 -20.38 -9.45 -1.50
CA SER A 262 -20.92 -8.71 -2.64
C SER A 262 -19.82 -8.05 -3.46
N TYR A 263 -18.88 -7.36 -2.80
CA TYR A 263 -17.84 -6.61 -3.49
C TYR A 263 -16.82 -7.52 -4.17
N ILE A 264 -16.34 -8.57 -3.50
CA ILE A 264 -15.36 -9.49 -4.08
C ILE A 264 -15.93 -10.24 -5.29
N ALA A 265 -17.22 -10.61 -5.26
CA ALA A 265 -17.90 -11.26 -6.37
C ALA A 265 -18.02 -10.35 -7.61
N ALA A 266 -18.17 -9.03 -7.42
CA ALA A 266 -18.25 -8.09 -8.53
C ALA A 266 -16.97 -8.03 -9.38
N TRP A 267 -15.81 -8.35 -8.78
CA TRP A 267 -14.52 -8.44 -9.49
C TRP A 267 -14.25 -9.79 -10.14
N SER A 268 -15.14 -10.76 -9.93
CA SER A 268 -14.99 -12.16 -10.37
C SER A 268 -15.89 -12.51 -11.55
N THR A 269 -16.30 -11.52 -12.33
CA THR A 269 -17.12 -11.70 -13.52
C THR A 269 -16.33 -11.43 -14.80
N ASP A 270 -16.62 -12.17 -15.87
CA ASP A 270 -15.99 -12.15 -17.21
C ASP A 270 -15.76 -10.75 -17.82
N GLU A 271 -16.42 -9.69 -17.33
CA GLU A 271 -16.30 -8.32 -17.85
C GLU A 271 -15.25 -7.47 -17.12
N GLY A 272 -14.96 -7.72 -15.84
CA GLY A 272 -14.00 -6.94 -15.05
C GLY A 272 -12.53 -7.19 -15.45
N ASP A 273 -12.25 -8.37 -16.00
CA ASP A 273 -10.90 -8.79 -16.40
C ASP A 273 -10.56 -8.47 -17.87
N ARG A 274 -11.49 -7.94 -18.68
CA ARG A 274 -11.24 -7.61 -20.09
C ARG A 274 -10.36 -6.37 -20.32
N ALA A 275 -10.20 -5.52 -19.30
CA ALA A 275 -9.37 -4.31 -19.38
C ALA A 275 -7.91 -4.53 -18.96
N ALA A 276 -7.59 -5.68 -18.35
CA ALA A 276 -6.23 -6.04 -17.96
C ALA A 276 -5.63 -7.00 -19.00
N VAL A 277 -4.53 -6.55 -19.63
CA VAL A 277 -3.53 -7.30 -20.42
C VAL A 277 -3.93 -8.71 -20.88
N SER A 278 -4.07 -8.88 -22.20
CA SER A 278 -4.30 -10.16 -22.87
C SER A 278 -3.33 -11.25 -22.37
N GLY A 279 -3.81 -12.29 -21.68
CA GLY A 279 -2.96 -13.45 -21.41
C GLY A 279 -3.46 -14.48 -20.39
N ALA A 280 -3.94 -14.09 -19.21
CA ALA A 280 -4.32 -15.06 -18.18
C ALA A 280 -5.14 -14.39 -17.06
N HIS A 281 -6.46 -14.45 -17.15
CA HIS A 281 -7.34 -14.05 -16.05
C HIS A 281 -8.26 -15.21 -15.73
N SER A 282 -8.11 -15.73 -14.51
CA SER A 282 -9.07 -16.66 -13.92
C SER A 282 -10.07 -15.81 -13.15
N ASP A 283 -11.36 -16.12 -13.31
CA ASP A 283 -12.53 -15.53 -12.64
C ASP A 283 -12.43 -15.46 -11.10
N ARG A 284 -11.35 -15.91 -10.48
CA ARG A 284 -11.17 -16.00 -9.02
C ARG A 284 -9.95 -15.25 -8.49
N ASN A 285 -9.22 -14.48 -9.31
CA ASN A 285 -8.02 -13.77 -8.85
C ASN A 285 -8.31 -12.79 -7.69
N ALA A 286 -9.49 -12.16 -7.66
CA ALA A 286 -9.89 -11.28 -6.54
C ALA A 286 -9.98 -12.00 -5.19
N TYR A 287 -10.24 -13.31 -5.20
CA TYR A 287 -10.30 -14.18 -4.00
C TYR A 287 -8.95 -14.73 -3.57
N ALA A 288 -7.90 -14.53 -4.37
CA ALA A 288 -6.60 -15.11 -4.10
C ALA A 288 -5.77 -14.21 -3.17
N VAL A 289 -4.93 -14.77 -2.30
CA VAL A 289 -4.00 -13.97 -1.48
C VAL A 289 -3.08 -13.13 -2.36
N SER A 290 -2.94 -11.84 -2.03
CA SER A 290 -1.93 -10.98 -2.64
C SER A 290 -0.66 -10.99 -1.79
N HIS A 291 -0.56 -10.04 -0.84
CA HIS A 291 0.54 -9.95 0.10
C HIS A 291 0.12 -10.27 1.53
N VAL A 292 1.11 -10.65 2.32
CA VAL A 292 1.00 -10.83 3.77
C VAL A 292 2.16 -10.11 4.43
N GLY A 293 1.96 -9.56 5.63
CA GLY A 293 3.02 -8.89 6.35
C GLY A 293 2.49 -8.18 7.59
N TYR A 294 3.18 -7.13 8.00
CA TYR A 294 2.82 -6.42 9.22
C TYR A 294 3.39 -4.99 9.26
N GLY A 295 2.68 -4.16 10.01
CA GLY A 295 3.04 -2.78 10.31
C GLY A 295 4.10 -2.68 11.40
N LEU A 296 4.94 -1.65 11.29
CA LEU A 296 6.13 -1.40 12.13
C LEU A 296 6.27 0.08 12.50
N ASN A 297 5.28 0.92 12.18
CA ASN A 297 5.28 2.33 12.51
C ASN A 297 4.58 2.55 13.87
N PRO A 298 5.32 2.91 14.94
CA PRO A 298 4.74 3.12 16.26
C PRO A 298 3.99 4.46 16.36
N ALA A 299 4.24 5.40 15.44
CA ALA A 299 3.51 6.65 15.37
C ALA A 299 2.15 6.48 14.68
N ALA A 300 1.98 5.46 13.84
CA ALA A 300 0.71 5.09 13.23
C ALA A 300 -0.24 4.47 14.26
N ARG A 301 -1.50 4.91 14.21
CA ARG A 301 -2.50 4.57 15.21
C ARG A 301 -3.66 3.85 14.55
N TRP A 302 -4.06 2.74 15.17
CA TRP A 302 -5.24 2.00 14.75
C TRP A 302 -6.51 2.87 14.76
N ASP A 303 -6.66 3.75 15.75
CA ASP A 303 -7.86 4.56 15.94
C ASP A 303 -7.97 5.75 14.98
N SER A 304 -6.96 6.01 14.14
CA SER A 304 -6.89 7.23 13.33
C SER A 304 -8.03 7.33 12.32
N MET A 305 -8.47 6.20 11.73
CA MET A 305 -9.58 6.19 10.77
C MET A 305 -10.89 6.64 11.41
N ALA A 306 -11.05 6.58 12.74
CA ALA A 306 -12.25 7.08 13.41
C ALA A 306 -12.33 8.62 13.43
N LEU A 307 -11.22 9.30 13.17
CA LEU A 307 -11.07 10.75 13.25
C LEU A 307 -11.20 11.43 11.89
N TYR A 308 -11.22 10.67 10.80
CA TYR A 308 -11.23 11.17 9.43
C TYR A 308 -12.45 10.68 8.66
N ASP A 309 -13.02 11.56 7.83
CA ASP A 309 -14.00 11.14 6.83
C ASP A 309 -13.34 10.23 5.78
N LYS A 310 -14.12 9.38 5.09
CA LYS A 310 -13.58 8.47 4.06
C LYS A 310 -12.83 9.16 2.93
N ARG A 311 -13.11 10.45 2.70
CA ARG A 311 -12.41 11.29 1.72
C ARG A 311 -11.04 11.75 2.22
N ASP A 312 -10.88 11.83 3.55
CA ASP A 312 -9.71 12.35 4.24
C ASP A 312 -8.68 11.32 4.65
N PHE A 313 -8.95 10.07 4.29
CA PHE A 313 -8.19 8.94 4.74
C PHE A 313 -7.93 7.99 3.59
N ASN A 314 -6.69 7.86 3.13
CA ASN A 314 -6.36 6.82 2.16
C ASN A 314 -6.38 5.45 2.84
N GLY A 315 -5.76 5.30 4.01
CA GLY A 315 -5.66 4.03 4.72
C GLY A 315 -4.23 3.50 4.87
N THR A 316 -3.24 4.22 4.34
CA THR A 316 -1.83 3.84 4.41
C THR A 316 -1.34 3.81 5.85
N GLU A 317 -1.85 4.72 6.70
CA GLU A 317 -1.57 4.65 8.13
C GLU A 317 -2.04 3.32 8.75
N LEU A 318 -3.26 2.87 8.42
CA LEU A 318 -3.79 1.64 9.00
C LEU A 318 -3.11 0.38 8.43
N ARG A 319 -2.50 0.47 7.25
CA ARG A 319 -1.56 -0.58 6.80
C ARG A 319 -0.34 -0.65 7.71
N ALA A 320 0.16 0.50 8.20
CA ALA A 320 1.47 0.63 8.82
C ALA A 320 1.51 0.60 10.35
N PHE A 321 0.37 0.67 11.06
CA PHE A 321 0.38 0.68 12.53
C PHE A 321 1.08 -0.54 13.10
N ALA A 322 1.98 -0.29 14.06
CA ALA A 322 2.87 -1.30 14.60
C ALA A 322 2.10 -2.50 15.16
N GLY A 323 2.55 -3.70 14.77
CA GLY A 323 2.05 -4.96 15.30
C GLY A 323 0.73 -5.45 14.69
N ASN A 324 0.19 -4.76 13.68
CA ASN A 324 -0.89 -5.37 12.90
C ASN A 324 -0.40 -6.63 12.15
N PHE A 325 -1.32 -7.51 11.79
CA PHE A 325 -1.12 -8.41 10.66
C PHE A 325 -1.83 -7.80 9.45
N LEU A 326 -1.10 -7.58 8.36
CA LEU A 326 -1.67 -7.08 7.12
C LEU A 326 -1.82 -8.24 6.13
N TYR A 327 -3.07 -8.61 5.88
CA TYR A 327 -3.45 -9.58 4.86
C TYR A 327 -4.13 -8.88 3.70
N SER A 328 -3.90 -9.38 2.49
CA SER A 328 -4.53 -8.86 1.29
C SER A 328 -5.00 -9.96 0.33
N THR A 329 -6.04 -9.67 -0.45
CA THR A 329 -6.47 -10.49 -1.61
C THR A 329 -6.41 -9.70 -2.90
N GLY A 330 -6.08 -10.35 -4.02
CA GLY A 330 -6.07 -9.74 -5.35
C GLY A 330 -4.81 -10.07 -6.15
N ALA A 331 -4.27 -9.06 -6.85
CA ALA A 331 -3.12 -9.21 -7.73
C ALA A 331 -1.84 -9.62 -6.98
N ASN A 332 -1.07 -10.53 -7.56
CA ASN A 332 0.27 -10.92 -7.09
C ASN A 332 1.08 -11.44 -8.29
N GLU A 333 2.02 -10.62 -8.76
CA GLU A 333 2.88 -10.93 -9.90
C GLU A 333 3.78 -12.16 -9.66
N VAL A 334 4.19 -12.40 -8.41
CA VAL A 334 4.99 -13.60 -8.02
C VAL A 334 4.20 -14.88 -8.28
N ALA A 335 2.88 -14.82 -8.10
CA ALA A 335 1.95 -15.91 -8.36
C ALA A 335 1.31 -15.84 -9.77
N GLY A 336 1.72 -14.89 -10.62
CA GLY A 336 1.15 -14.69 -11.96
C GLY A 336 -0.31 -14.25 -11.99
N ARG A 337 -0.81 -13.61 -10.92
CA ARG A 337 -2.20 -13.20 -10.76
C ARG A 337 -2.36 -11.69 -10.97
N TYR A 338 -3.35 -11.32 -11.78
CA TYR A 338 -3.70 -9.94 -12.08
C TYR A 338 -5.21 -9.76 -11.91
N THR A 339 -5.62 -8.67 -11.26
CA THR A 339 -7.02 -8.26 -11.09
C THR A 339 -7.04 -6.87 -10.44
N GLN A 340 -8.11 -6.11 -10.66
CA GLN A 340 -8.37 -4.86 -9.93
C GLN A 340 -9.10 -5.08 -8.60
N GLY A 341 -9.68 -6.27 -8.39
CA GLY A 341 -10.33 -6.64 -7.14
C GLY A 341 -9.28 -6.85 -6.05
N HIS A 342 -9.19 -5.89 -5.13
CA HIS A 342 -8.18 -5.90 -4.06
C HIS A 342 -8.78 -5.52 -2.70
N PHE A 343 -8.40 -6.25 -1.66
CA PHE A 343 -8.68 -5.94 -0.27
C PHE A 343 -7.40 -5.81 0.51
N ASP A 344 -7.31 -4.78 1.35
CA ASP A 344 -6.32 -4.69 2.42
C ASP A 344 -7.01 -4.78 3.77
N LEU A 345 -6.55 -5.73 4.59
CA LEU A 345 -7.18 -6.11 5.84
C LEU A 345 -6.15 -6.05 6.98
N PRO A 346 -5.92 -4.86 7.58
CA PRO A 346 -5.15 -4.73 8.81
C PRO A 346 -5.89 -5.36 10.00
N MET A 347 -5.23 -6.30 10.67
CA MET A 347 -5.78 -7.08 11.77
C MET A 347 -4.99 -6.87 13.04
N ARG A 348 -5.68 -6.79 14.17
CA ARG A 348 -5.12 -6.59 15.50
C ARG A 348 -4.97 -7.92 16.22
N HIS A 349 -4.22 -7.88 17.32
CA HIS A 349 -4.14 -8.98 18.28
C HIS A 349 -3.72 -10.33 17.66
N CYS A 350 -2.96 -10.26 16.57
CA CYS A 350 -2.38 -11.41 15.92
C CYS A 350 -0.98 -11.68 16.49
N THR A 351 -0.62 -12.95 16.60
CA THR A 351 0.76 -13.40 16.80
C THR A 351 1.31 -13.84 15.45
N ILE A 352 2.50 -13.37 15.11
CA ILE A 352 3.18 -13.69 13.85
C ILE A 352 4.51 -14.34 14.20
N ALA A 353 4.70 -15.58 13.76
CA ALA A 353 5.95 -16.33 13.91
C ALA A 353 6.59 -16.62 12.56
N LEU A 354 7.89 -16.37 12.44
CA LEU A 354 8.72 -16.71 11.29
C LEU A 354 9.61 -17.89 11.65
N ASP A 355 9.41 -19.04 11.02
CA ASP A 355 10.08 -20.31 11.36
C ASP A 355 10.05 -20.63 12.88
N GLY A 356 8.93 -20.30 13.53
CA GLY A 356 8.71 -20.48 14.97
C GLY A 356 9.22 -19.33 15.86
N ALA A 357 10.01 -18.40 15.34
CA ALA A 357 10.41 -17.20 16.08
C ALA A 357 9.31 -16.13 16.02
N VAL A 358 8.74 -15.78 17.17
CA VAL A 358 7.70 -14.75 17.27
C VAL A 358 8.31 -13.37 17.00
N VAL A 359 7.75 -12.64 16.04
CA VAL A 359 8.15 -11.26 15.68
C VAL A 359 7.08 -10.22 16.05
N VAL A 360 5.83 -10.67 16.14
CA VAL A 360 4.70 -9.91 16.70
C VAL A 360 3.96 -10.84 17.66
N ASP A 361 3.71 -10.40 18.89
CA ASP A 361 3.00 -11.17 19.91
C ASP A 361 1.71 -10.44 20.30
N GLN A 362 0.55 -11.03 20.00
CA GLN A 362 -0.77 -10.46 20.29
C GLN A 362 -0.93 -8.97 19.90
N GLY A 363 -0.33 -8.57 18.78
CA GLY A 363 -0.37 -7.19 18.29
C GLY A 363 0.79 -6.29 18.74
N GLU A 364 1.76 -6.81 19.48
CA GLU A 364 2.95 -6.08 19.93
C GLU A 364 4.19 -6.52 19.17
N VAL A 365 5.01 -5.59 18.66
CA VAL A 365 6.27 -5.92 17.98
C VAL A 365 7.34 -6.27 19.03
N VAL A 366 7.89 -7.49 18.99
CA VAL A 366 8.77 -8.03 20.06
C VAL A 366 10.21 -8.33 19.62
N ALA A 367 10.54 -8.15 18.35
CA ALA A 367 11.80 -8.61 17.75
C ALA A 367 12.67 -7.51 17.15
#